data_AF-A0A956Z950-F1
#
_entry.id   AF-A0A956Z950-F1
#
_cell.length_a   1.000
_cell.length_b   1.000
_cell.length_c   1.000
_cell.angle_alpha   90.00
_cell.angle_beta   90.00
_cell.angle_gamma   90.00
#
_symmetry.space_group_name_H-M   'P 1'
#
loop_
_entity.id
_entity.type
_entity.pdbx_description
1 polymer ?
#
loop_
_entity_poly.entity_id
_entity_poly.type
_entity_poly.pdbx_seq_one_letter_code
_entity_poly.pdbx_strand_id
1 'polypeptide(L)'
;MPAPLKPLLLPKWVHWTKTFQETALINRGTLDAVGYALPMVLLTRNAVERKEKMVDRTITIGSAFLLAPLHAYLFYRLFSRGLPSKHLMKLPFKALTSNRAFHAGLKELQKTLLQDSRGKLNWAIPKGLLGNNQAVTRIRHKLINNKTHMLLWDLMTEAMIFTNIGFINNWVSRKTTGKNRFVGEIGAASDAELDALHQARGNDEITKADEMKRHINNSIVAIVTPLVIALGLKRGLKNPKINHPFIKALRTVAHSFDYKKGIYLGMGSLVVVVGMQFLGYITAARSKYELMERTLQEAWANYLFFLGEPTWTFLLGRALFNREQRPLVHSIKSCVD
;
A
#
# COMPACT_ATOMS: atom_id res chain seq x y z
N MET A 1 -34.66 24.11 29.52
CA MET A 1 -33.51 23.26 29.15
C MET A 1 -33.94 22.32 28.04
N PRO A 2 -33.38 22.40 26.82
CA PRO A 2 -33.77 21.47 25.76
C PRO A 2 -33.26 20.07 26.12
N ALA A 3 -34.10 19.07 25.91
CA ALA A 3 -33.77 17.68 26.19
C ALA A 3 -32.51 17.25 25.42
N PRO A 4 -31.65 16.39 26.01
CA PRO A 4 -30.50 15.87 25.29
C PRO A 4 -31.00 15.10 24.06
N LEU A 5 -30.60 15.56 22.88
CA LEU A 5 -30.80 14.86 21.62
C LEU A 5 -30.30 13.43 21.79
N LYS A 6 -31.22 12.46 21.71
CA LYS A 6 -30.87 11.04 21.64
C LYS A 6 -29.84 10.89 20.51
N PRO A 7 -28.73 10.16 20.71
CA PRO A 7 -27.78 9.95 19.65
C PRO A 7 -28.53 9.30 18.48
N LEU A 8 -28.64 10.02 17.36
CA LEU A 8 -29.09 9.45 16.12
C LEU A 8 -28.23 8.19 15.93
N LEU A 9 -28.89 7.04 15.93
CA LEU A 9 -28.29 5.76 15.55
C LEU A 9 -27.72 5.99 14.16
N LEU A 10 -26.43 6.29 14.07
CA LEU A 10 -25.72 6.33 12.81
C LEU A 10 -26.06 5.00 12.11
N PRO A 11 -26.65 5.02 10.91
CA PRO A 11 -27.07 3.80 10.24
C PRO A 11 -25.91 2.81 10.23
N LYS A 12 -26.18 1.50 10.38
CA LYS A 12 -25.15 0.45 10.30
C LYS A 12 -24.19 0.68 9.11
N TRP A 13 -24.67 1.30 8.04
CA TRP A 13 -23.94 1.71 6.84
C TRP A 13 -22.85 2.79 7.02
N VAL A 14 -22.95 3.72 7.99
CA VAL A 14 -21.86 4.65 8.36
C VAL A 14 -20.74 3.90 9.06
N HIS A 15 -21.09 2.90 9.87
CA HIS A 15 -20.12 1.99 10.43
C HIS A 15 -19.47 1.13 9.33
N TRP A 16 -20.23 0.69 8.32
CA TRP A 16 -19.68 -0.02 7.17
C TRP A 16 -18.78 0.85 6.29
N THR A 17 -19.13 2.10 5.99
CA THR A 17 -18.27 3.02 5.21
C THR A 17 -17.01 3.38 5.98
N LYS A 18 -17.12 3.63 7.29
CA LYS A 18 -15.94 3.80 8.16
C LYS A 18 -15.10 2.53 8.23
N THR A 19 -15.73 1.36 8.37
CA THR A 19 -15.03 0.07 8.36
C THR A 19 -14.39 -0.17 7.00
N PHE A 20 -15.05 0.20 5.91
CA PHE A 20 -14.62 0.05 4.52
C PHE A 20 -13.42 0.95 4.20
N GLN A 21 -13.46 2.21 4.65
CA GLN A 21 -12.31 3.14 4.62
C GLN A 21 -11.18 2.66 5.52
N GLU A 22 -11.50 2.11 6.69
CA GLU A 22 -10.51 1.53 7.58
C GLU A 22 -9.93 0.25 6.95
N THR A 23 -10.69 -0.59 6.23
CA THR A 23 -10.23 -1.81 5.53
C THR A 23 -10.03 -1.57 4.04
N ALA A 24 -9.68 -0.35 3.64
CA ALA A 24 -9.53 0.03 2.23
C ALA A 24 -8.63 -0.97 1.49
N LEU A 25 -7.58 -1.49 2.12
CA LEU A 25 -6.69 -2.52 1.54
C LEU A 25 -7.35 -3.87 1.24
N ILE A 26 -8.22 -4.37 2.13
CA ILE A 26 -8.91 -5.66 1.93
C ILE A 26 -9.96 -5.50 0.83
N ASN A 27 -10.77 -4.45 0.92
CA ASN A 27 -11.83 -4.18 -0.06
C ASN A 27 -11.26 -3.89 -1.44
N ARG A 28 -10.11 -3.22 -1.50
CA ARG A 28 -9.35 -2.95 -2.73
C ARG A 28 -8.73 -4.20 -3.33
N GLY A 29 -8.05 -5.04 -2.54
CA GLY A 29 -7.53 -6.30 -3.08
C GLY A 29 -8.67 -7.20 -3.59
N THR A 30 -9.86 -7.12 -3.00
CA THR A 30 -11.07 -7.79 -3.50
C THR A 30 -11.61 -7.12 -4.77
N LEU A 31 -11.65 -5.79 -4.86
CA LEU A 31 -12.06 -5.06 -6.07
C LEU A 31 -11.08 -5.24 -7.23
N ASP A 32 -9.78 -5.27 -6.96
CA ASP A 32 -8.74 -5.58 -7.97
C ASP A 32 -8.87 -7.04 -8.42
N ALA A 33 -9.09 -7.98 -7.50
CA ALA A 33 -9.27 -9.39 -7.84
C ALA A 33 -10.55 -9.66 -8.66
N VAL A 34 -11.67 -9.04 -8.31
CA VAL A 34 -12.99 -9.34 -8.91
C VAL A 34 -13.35 -8.38 -10.04
N GLY A 35 -13.05 -7.09 -9.90
CA GLY A 35 -13.44 -6.04 -10.85
C GLY A 35 -12.44 -5.77 -11.98
N TYR A 36 -11.17 -6.16 -11.81
CA TYR A 36 -10.13 -5.95 -12.83
C TYR A 36 -9.43 -7.25 -13.25
N ALA A 37 -8.93 -8.04 -12.30
CA ALA A 37 -8.16 -9.25 -12.56
C ALA A 37 -8.99 -10.35 -13.25
N LEU A 38 -10.19 -10.65 -12.73
CA LEU A 38 -11.08 -11.64 -13.34
C LEU A 38 -11.45 -11.26 -14.78
N PRO A 39 -11.96 -10.04 -15.06
CA PRO A 39 -12.27 -9.63 -16.43
C PRO A 39 -11.04 -9.64 -17.34
N MET A 40 -9.88 -9.18 -16.88
CA MET A 40 -8.65 -9.16 -17.67
C MET A 40 -8.16 -10.56 -18.06
N VAL A 41 -8.41 -11.57 -17.23
CA VAL A 41 -8.12 -12.99 -17.52
C VAL A 41 -9.19 -13.60 -18.43
N LEU A 42 -10.48 -13.30 -18.18
CA LEU A 42 -11.59 -13.87 -18.94
C LEU A 42 -11.71 -13.32 -20.36
N LEU A 43 -11.32 -12.05 -20.56
CA LEU A 43 -11.38 -11.36 -21.86
C LEU A 43 -10.12 -11.57 -22.71
N THR A 44 -9.15 -12.37 -22.27
CA THR A 44 -7.99 -12.71 -23.11
C THR A 44 -8.39 -13.57 -24.29
N ARG A 45 -7.82 -13.22 -25.45
CA ARG A 45 -8.05 -13.94 -26.72
C ARG A 45 -7.11 -15.13 -26.88
N ASN A 46 -6.01 -15.16 -26.12
CA ASN A 46 -5.00 -16.21 -26.19
C ASN A 46 -4.87 -16.96 -24.85
N ALA A 47 -4.81 -18.30 -24.90
CA ALA A 47 -4.58 -19.15 -23.73
C ALA A 47 -3.24 -18.89 -23.03
N VAL A 48 -2.19 -18.49 -23.75
CA VAL A 48 -0.89 -18.12 -23.18
C VAL A 48 -1.00 -16.79 -22.43
N GLU A 49 -1.64 -15.80 -23.03
CA GLU A 49 -1.91 -14.50 -22.41
C GLU A 49 -2.75 -14.67 -21.14
N ARG A 50 -3.74 -15.57 -21.18
CA ARG A 50 -4.54 -15.95 -20.00
C ARG A 50 -3.67 -16.49 -18.87
N LYS A 51 -2.70 -17.35 -19.18
CA LYS A 51 -1.79 -17.94 -18.18
C LYS A 51 -0.86 -16.88 -17.57
N GLU A 52 -0.24 -16.00 -18.37
CA GLU A 52 0.57 -14.90 -17.84
C GLU A 52 -0.25 -14.01 -16.90
N LYS A 53 -1.46 -13.61 -17.32
CA LYS A 53 -2.37 -12.80 -16.49
C LYS A 53 -2.81 -13.54 -15.22
N MET A 54 -3.09 -14.84 -15.28
CA MET A 54 -3.41 -15.62 -14.07
C MET A 54 -2.23 -15.67 -13.09
N VAL A 55 -1.00 -15.85 -13.58
CA VAL A 55 0.19 -15.90 -12.73
C VAL A 55 0.43 -14.55 -12.05
N ASP A 56 0.41 -13.46 -12.82
CA ASP A 56 0.48 -12.09 -12.30
C ASP A 56 -0.52 -11.86 -11.16
N ARG A 57 -1.79 -12.18 -11.39
CA ARG A 57 -2.85 -11.94 -10.42
C ARG A 57 -2.76 -12.88 -9.22
N THR A 58 -2.30 -14.11 -9.40
CA THR A 58 -2.05 -15.04 -8.28
C THR A 58 -0.93 -14.52 -7.39
N ILE A 59 0.17 -14.02 -7.98
CA ILE A 59 1.28 -13.43 -7.22
C ILE A 59 0.82 -12.17 -6.48
N THR A 60 0.08 -11.29 -7.17
CA THR A 60 -0.44 -10.04 -6.59
C THR A 60 -1.44 -10.28 -5.45
N ILE A 61 -2.38 -11.21 -5.62
CA ILE A 61 -3.36 -11.56 -4.58
C ILE A 61 -2.65 -12.29 -3.42
N GLY A 62 -1.77 -13.24 -3.73
CA GLY A 62 -1.00 -13.98 -2.74
C GLY A 62 -0.10 -13.07 -1.91
N SER A 63 0.58 -12.09 -2.52
CA SER A 63 1.39 -11.14 -1.78
C SER A 63 0.53 -10.23 -0.89
N ALA A 64 -0.53 -9.64 -1.43
CA ALA A 64 -1.37 -8.70 -0.69
C ALA A 64 -2.13 -9.35 0.49
N PHE A 65 -2.62 -10.58 0.32
CA PHE A 65 -3.51 -11.23 1.30
C PHE A 65 -2.85 -12.29 2.17
N LEU A 66 -1.71 -12.86 1.73
CA LEU A 66 -1.02 -13.90 2.49
C LEU A 66 0.36 -13.44 2.94
N LEU A 67 1.22 -12.99 2.02
CA LEU A 67 2.61 -12.66 2.36
C LEU A 67 2.71 -11.38 3.20
N ALA A 68 2.10 -10.26 2.78
CA ALA A 68 2.16 -8.99 3.50
C ALA A 68 1.66 -9.13 4.96
N PRO A 69 0.47 -9.72 5.23
CA PRO A 69 0.00 -9.90 6.61
C PRO A 69 0.86 -10.85 7.43
N LEU A 70 1.34 -11.95 6.83
CA LEU A 70 2.21 -12.91 7.50
C LEU A 70 3.55 -12.28 7.86
N HIS A 71 4.15 -11.56 6.92
CA HIS A 71 5.41 -10.85 7.10
C HIS A 71 5.27 -9.78 8.20
N ALA A 72 4.26 -8.92 8.11
CA ALA A 72 3.96 -7.92 9.15
C ALA A 72 3.78 -8.57 10.53
N TYR A 73 3.10 -9.71 10.61
CA TYR A 73 2.91 -10.46 11.85
C TYR A 73 4.23 -11.02 12.43
N LEU A 74 5.04 -11.68 11.59
CA LEU A 74 6.31 -12.27 11.99
C LEU A 74 7.31 -11.20 12.44
N PHE A 75 7.42 -10.11 11.67
CA PHE A 75 8.32 -9.00 11.98
C PHE A 75 7.83 -8.16 13.15
N TYR A 76 6.51 -8.02 13.35
CA TYR A 76 5.96 -7.46 14.58
C TYR A 76 6.43 -8.25 15.82
N ARG A 77 6.36 -9.58 15.77
CA ARG A 77 6.86 -10.44 16.87
C ARG A 77 8.35 -10.27 17.08
N LEU A 78 9.14 -10.19 16.02
CA LEU A 78 10.59 -10.03 16.09
C LEU A 78 10.98 -8.66 16.68
N PHE A 79 10.44 -7.57 16.13
CA PHE A 79 10.81 -6.20 16.47
C PHE A 79 10.09 -5.65 17.72
N SER A 80 9.10 -6.36 18.26
CA SER A 80 8.58 -6.05 19.59
C SER A 80 9.45 -6.62 20.72
N ARG A 81 10.38 -7.54 20.43
CA ARG A 81 11.32 -8.08 21.43
C ARG A 81 12.21 -6.96 22.00
N GLY A 82 12.32 -6.91 23.32
CA GLY A 82 13.12 -5.92 24.03
C GLY A 82 12.47 -4.55 24.19
N LEU A 83 11.22 -4.34 23.73
CA LEU A 83 10.43 -3.20 24.21
C LEU A 83 9.84 -3.52 25.58
N PRO A 84 9.71 -2.53 26.49
CA PRO A 84 9.11 -2.75 27.80
C PRO A 84 7.63 -3.18 27.71
N SER A 85 6.96 -2.88 26.59
CA SER A 85 5.65 -3.43 26.26
C SER A 85 5.49 -3.55 24.74
N LYS A 86 5.04 -4.72 24.27
CA LYS A 86 4.72 -4.95 22.84
C LYS A 86 3.66 -3.98 22.31
N HIS A 87 2.79 -3.48 23.19
CA HIS A 87 1.74 -2.53 22.81
C HIS A 87 2.29 -1.18 22.34
N LEU A 88 3.54 -0.83 22.70
CA LEU A 88 4.19 0.38 22.21
C LEU A 88 4.35 0.40 20.68
N MET A 89 4.42 -0.77 20.03
CA MET A 89 4.44 -0.87 18.57
C MET A 89 3.14 -0.37 17.92
N LYS A 90 2.03 -0.30 18.68
CA LYS A 90 0.75 0.24 18.20
C LYS A 90 0.73 1.77 18.14
N LEU A 91 1.71 2.47 18.73
CA LEU A 91 1.77 3.92 18.65
C LEU A 91 2.04 4.37 17.21
N PRO A 92 1.28 5.32 16.67
CA PRO A 92 1.50 5.82 15.31
C PRO A 92 2.84 6.57 15.20
N PHE A 93 3.43 6.63 14.01
CA PHE A 93 4.64 7.41 13.69
C PHE A 93 4.46 8.88 14.06
N LYS A 94 3.23 9.41 13.96
CA LYS A 94 2.89 10.78 14.41
C LYS A 94 3.25 11.01 15.89
N ALA A 95 3.04 10.00 16.75
CA ALA A 95 3.41 10.07 18.16
C ALA A 95 4.93 10.05 18.37
N LEU A 96 5.73 9.67 17.38
CA LEU A 96 7.19 9.58 17.50
C LEU A 96 7.92 10.86 17.08
N THR A 97 7.20 11.87 16.60
CA THR A 97 7.77 13.11 16.06
C THR A 97 8.46 13.98 17.10
N SER A 98 8.01 13.94 18.35
CA SER A 98 8.59 14.70 19.48
C SER A 98 8.31 14.00 20.81
N ASN A 99 9.03 14.35 21.87
CA ASN A 99 8.75 13.81 23.20
C ASN A 99 7.33 14.20 23.69
N ARG A 100 6.87 15.43 23.41
CA ARG A 100 5.52 15.87 23.75
C ARG A 100 4.45 15.02 23.06
N ALA A 101 4.59 14.80 21.76
CA ALA A 101 3.68 13.94 21.00
C ALA A 101 3.73 12.48 21.49
N PHE A 102 4.90 12.01 21.89
CA PHE A 102 5.09 10.66 22.41
C PHE A 102 4.39 10.45 23.75
N HIS A 103 4.49 11.41 24.67
CA HIS A 103 3.73 11.38 25.93
C HIS A 103 2.21 11.38 25.69
N ALA A 104 1.73 12.21 24.77
CA ALA A 104 0.31 12.23 24.42
C ALA A 104 -0.16 10.88 23.85
N GLY A 105 0.62 10.30 22.93
CA GLY A 105 0.35 8.98 22.35
C GLY A 105 0.36 7.86 23.38
N LEU A 106 1.29 7.90 24.36
CA LEU A 106 1.32 6.91 25.46
C LEU A 106 0.05 6.97 26.32
N LYS A 107 -0.44 8.17 26.65
CA LYS A 107 -1.69 8.36 27.40
C LYS A 107 -2.90 7.86 26.63
N GLU A 108 -2.97 8.17 25.34
CA GLU A 108 -4.04 7.71 24.46
C GLU A 108 -4.04 6.19 24.32
N LEU A 109 -2.87 5.60 24.05
CA LEU A 109 -2.70 4.15 24.00
C LEU A 109 -3.16 3.50 25.31
N GLN A 110 -2.76 4.03 26.47
CA GLN A 110 -3.20 3.53 27.77
C GLN A 110 -4.73 3.55 27.90
N LYS A 111 -5.40 4.62 27.46
CA LYS A 111 -6.86 4.73 27.49
C LYS A 111 -7.53 3.67 26.60
N THR A 112 -7.07 3.49 25.36
CA THR A 112 -7.62 2.49 24.43
C THR A 112 -7.46 1.07 24.96
N LEU A 113 -6.27 0.78 25.49
CA LEU A 113 -5.95 -0.51 26.09
C LEU A 113 -6.82 -0.83 27.33
N LEU A 114 -7.12 0.17 28.16
CA LEU A 114 -8.03 0.01 29.30
C LEU A 114 -9.47 -0.28 28.87
N GLN A 115 -9.94 0.34 27.79
CA GLN A 115 -11.28 0.10 27.23
C GLN A 115 -11.42 -1.32 26.63
N ASP A 116 -10.38 -1.83 25.98
CA ASP A 116 -10.40 -3.18 25.36
C ASP A 116 -10.30 -4.33 26.40
N SER A 117 -9.78 -4.06 27.60
CA SER A 117 -9.30 -5.11 28.52
C SER A 117 -10.31 -5.64 29.55
N ARG A 118 -11.58 -5.21 29.51
CA ARG A 118 -12.61 -5.54 30.53
C ARG A 118 -12.06 -5.50 31.96
N GLY A 119 -11.28 -4.47 32.31
CA GLY A 119 -10.84 -4.23 33.69
C GLY A 119 -9.61 -5.01 34.19
N LYS A 120 -8.91 -5.81 33.37
CA LYS A 120 -7.64 -6.44 33.81
C LYS A 120 -6.44 -5.50 33.63
N LEU A 121 -6.12 -4.78 34.70
CA LEU A 121 -5.13 -3.70 34.78
C LEU A 121 -3.66 -4.15 34.84
N ASN A 122 -3.21 -5.11 34.02
CA ASN A 122 -1.83 -5.64 34.05
C ASN A 122 -0.93 -5.17 32.88
N TRP A 123 -1.19 -3.99 32.33
CA TRP A 123 -0.59 -3.55 31.07
C TRP A 123 0.40 -2.42 31.37
N ALA A 124 1.54 -2.79 31.96
CA ALA A 124 2.52 -1.81 32.43
C ALA A 124 3.28 -1.17 31.24
N ILE A 125 2.79 -0.03 30.76
CA ILE A 125 3.73 1.06 30.47
C ILE A 125 4.28 1.44 31.85
N PRO A 126 5.59 1.29 32.15
CA PRO A 126 6.08 1.37 33.52
C PRO A 126 5.58 2.65 34.21
N LYS A 127 4.92 2.51 35.36
CA LYS A 127 4.60 3.66 36.22
C LYS A 127 5.93 4.32 36.58
N GLY A 128 6.17 5.52 36.06
CA GLY A 128 7.47 6.22 36.17
C GLY A 128 8.17 6.50 34.83
N LEU A 129 7.77 5.84 33.73
CA LEU A 129 8.31 6.16 32.40
C LEU A 129 8.07 7.62 32.03
N LEU A 130 6.93 8.17 32.43
CA LEU A 130 6.51 9.53 32.12
C LEU A 130 7.27 10.60 32.92
N GLY A 131 7.95 10.23 34.01
CA GLY A 131 8.67 11.16 34.88
C GLY A 131 10.15 11.36 34.53
N ASN A 132 10.71 10.52 33.64
CA ASN A 132 12.14 10.58 33.27
C ASN A 132 12.32 10.87 31.78
N ASN A 133 12.58 12.14 31.44
CA ASN A 133 12.75 12.61 30.05
C ASN A 133 13.84 11.86 29.26
N GLN A 134 14.92 11.41 29.92
CA GLN A 134 15.95 10.62 29.25
C GLN A 134 15.46 9.21 28.91
N ALA A 135 14.75 8.56 29.85
CA ALA A 135 14.16 7.24 29.62
C ALA A 135 13.11 7.27 28.49
N VAL A 136 12.26 8.31 28.48
CA VAL A 136 11.27 8.56 27.41
C VAL A 136 11.97 8.69 26.06
N THR A 137 13.03 9.50 26.00
CA THR A 137 13.77 9.73 24.75
C THR A 137 14.44 8.44 24.25
N ARG A 138 15.04 7.66 25.14
CA ARG A 138 15.66 6.36 24.81
C ARG A 138 14.62 5.39 24.24
N ILE A 139 13.45 5.29 24.88
CA ILE A 139 12.38 4.39 24.41
C ILE A 139 11.79 4.89 23.10
N ARG A 140 11.58 6.20 22.94
CA ARG A 140 11.15 6.79 21.66
C ARG A 140 12.11 6.43 20.54
N HIS A 141 13.42 6.59 20.75
CA HIS A 141 14.45 6.23 19.75
C HIS A 141 14.49 4.73 19.45
N LYS A 142 14.33 3.87 20.46
CA LYS A 142 14.25 2.42 20.28
C LYS A 142 13.01 2.05 19.46
N LEU A 143 11.87 2.67 19.75
CA LEU A 143 10.64 2.45 19.00
C LEU A 143 10.74 2.95 17.55
N ILE A 144 11.35 4.12 17.32
CA ILE A 144 11.66 4.60 15.96
C ILE A 144 12.50 3.58 15.20
N ASN A 145 13.58 3.05 15.81
CA ASN A 145 14.39 2.01 15.18
C ASN A 145 13.52 0.80 14.82
N ASN A 146 12.79 0.24 15.78
CA ASN A 146 12.03 -0.99 15.58
C ASN A 146 10.94 -0.83 14.51
N LYS A 147 10.19 0.28 14.52
CA LYS A 147 9.15 0.54 13.51
C LYS A 147 9.75 0.81 12.12
N THR A 148 10.86 1.54 12.02
CA THR A 148 11.52 1.80 10.73
C THR A 148 12.22 0.55 10.17
N HIS A 149 12.72 -0.35 11.01
CA HIS A 149 13.22 -1.65 10.57
C HIS A 149 12.11 -2.58 10.09
N MET A 150 10.99 -2.64 10.81
CA MET A 150 9.79 -3.36 10.36
C MET A 150 9.32 -2.82 8.98
N LEU A 151 9.21 -1.50 8.85
CA LEU A 151 8.88 -0.84 7.59
C LEU A 151 9.85 -1.18 6.46
N LEU A 152 11.17 -1.15 6.74
CA LEU A 152 12.20 -1.47 5.76
C LEU A 152 12.02 -2.89 5.22
N TRP A 153 11.89 -3.87 6.11
CA TRP A 153 11.76 -5.27 5.72
C TRP A 153 10.48 -5.49 4.92
N ASP A 154 9.34 -4.98 5.38
CA ASP A 154 8.08 -5.14 4.65
C ASP A 154 8.15 -4.48 3.27
N LEU A 155 8.61 -3.23 3.19
CA LEU A 155 8.75 -2.53 1.91
C LEU A 155 9.72 -3.22 0.97
N MET A 156 10.85 -3.73 1.47
CA MET A 156 11.85 -4.41 0.64
C MET A 156 11.32 -5.74 0.11
N THR A 157 10.64 -6.54 0.95
CA THR A 157 10.03 -7.80 0.51
C THR A 157 8.97 -7.56 -0.57
N GLU A 158 8.05 -6.62 -0.33
CA GLU A 158 7.00 -6.32 -1.30
C GLU A 158 7.57 -5.68 -2.57
N ALA A 159 8.48 -4.71 -2.46
CA ALA A 159 9.11 -4.11 -3.63
C ALA A 159 9.89 -5.13 -4.46
N MET A 160 10.58 -6.08 -3.84
CA MET A 160 11.29 -7.16 -4.53
C MET A 160 10.34 -8.08 -5.30
N ILE A 161 9.19 -8.41 -4.72
CA ILE A 161 8.16 -9.21 -5.40
C ILE A 161 7.60 -8.39 -6.57
N PHE A 162 7.05 -7.22 -6.29
CA PHE A 162 6.25 -6.43 -7.24
C PHE A 162 7.07 -5.83 -8.39
N THR A 163 8.31 -5.41 -8.16
CA THR A 163 9.18 -4.90 -9.24
C THR A 163 9.61 -6.04 -10.19
N ASN A 164 9.56 -7.29 -9.74
CA ASN A 164 10.01 -8.44 -10.52
C ASN A 164 8.87 -9.25 -11.17
N ILE A 165 7.60 -8.96 -10.88
CA ILE A 165 6.46 -9.70 -11.45
C ILE A 165 6.51 -9.74 -12.98
N GLY A 166 6.82 -8.62 -13.63
CA GLY A 166 6.94 -8.58 -15.09
C GLY A 166 8.00 -9.54 -15.65
N PHE A 167 9.14 -9.70 -14.96
CA PHE A 167 10.19 -10.66 -15.35
C PHE A 167 9.78 -12.11 -15.05
N ILE A 168 9.08 -12.34 -13.94
CA ILE A 168 8.51 -13.66 -13.60
C ILE A 168 7.52 -14.09 -14.68
N ASN A 169 6.63 -13.19 -15.12
CA ASN A 169 5.67 -13.47 -16.20
C ASN A 169 6.40 -13.82 -17.50
N ASN A 170 7.39 -13.02 -17.90
CA ASN A 170 8.20 -13.30 -19.10
C ASN A 170 8.90 -14.66 -19.00
N TRP A 171 9.41 -15.04 -17.82
CA TRP A 171 10.01 -16.34 -17.60
C TRP A 171 8.99 -17.48 -17.74
N VAL A 172 7.80 -17.36 -17.13
CA VAL A 172 6.73 -18.35 -17.26
C VAL A 172 6.27 -18.49 -18.70
N SER A 173 6.06 -17.38 -19.42
CA SER A 173 5.69 -17.45 -20.84
C SER A 173 6.75 -18.13 -21.67
N ARG A 174 8.03 -17.77 -21.52
CA ARG A 174 9.12 -18.45 -22.23
C ARG A 174 9.15 -19.95 -21.95
N LYS A 175 8.93 -20.36 -20.70
CA LYS A 175 8.85 -21.79 -20.35
C LYS A 175 7.64 -22.48 -20.97
N THR A 176 6.55 -21.77 -21.18
CA THR A 176 5.31 -22.32 -21.73
C THR A 176 5.31 -22.34 -23.26
N THR A 177 5.89 -21.34 -23.91
CA THR A 177 5.80 -21.14 -25.37
C THR A 177 7.10 -21.41 -26.12
N GLY A 178 8.23 -21.45 -25.43
CA GLY A 178 9.57 -21.45 -26.03
C GLY A 178 9.96 -20.11 -26.67
N LYS A 179 9.10 -19.09 -26.64
CA LYS A 179 9.27 -17.83 -27.36
C LYS A 179 9.45 -16.66 -26.40
N ASN A 180 10.41 -15.78 -26.69
CA ASN A 180 10.61 -14.52 -25.96
C ASN A 180 9.87 -13.36 -26.63
N ARG A 181 8.57 -13.51 -26.88
CA ARG A 181 7.76 -12.52 -27.63
C ARG A 181 6.65 -11.96 -26.76
N PHE A 182 6.16 -10.79 -27.16
CA PHE A 182 4.97 -10.21 -26.57
C PHE A 182 3.78 -11.15 -26.79
N VAL A 183 3.08 -11.51 -25.70
CA VAL A 183 2.09 -12.59 -25.74
C VAL A 183 0.79 -12.18 -26.44
N GLY A 184 0.53 -10.87 -26.57
CA GLY A 184 -0.55 -10.35 -27.42
C GLY A 184 -0.32 -10.58 -28.92
N GLU A 185 0.93 -10.77 -29.35
CA GLU A 185 1.27 -11.11 -30.75
C GLU A 185 1.28 -12.62 -31.01
N ILE A 186 1.53 -13.42 -29.97
CA ILE A 186 1.54 -14.89 -30.06
C ILE A 186 0.12 -15.37 -30.36
N GLY A 187 -0.09 -15.99 -31.52
CA GLY A 187 -1.40 -16.52 -31.94
C GLY A 187 -2.30 -15.52 -32.68
N ALA A 188 -1.87 -14.26 -32.86
CA ALA A 188 -2.56 -13.29 -33.70
C ALA A 188 -2.12 -13.35 -35.18
N ALA A 189 -0.90 -13.84 -35.44
CA ALA A 189 -0.32 -14.05 -36.77
C ALA A 189 0.61 -15.28 -36.77
N SER A 190 0.97 -15.77 -37.96
CA SER A 190 1.95 -16.86 -38.10
C SER A 190 3.36 -16.41 -37.71
N ASP A 191 4.23 -17.36 -37.35
CA ASP A 191 5.60 -17.04 -36.94
C ASP A 191 6.39 -16.33 -38.04
N ALA A 192 6.20 -16.73 -39.30
CA ALA A 192 6.85 -16.10 -40.45
C ALA A 192 6.39 -14.64 -40.67
N GLU A 193 5.10 -14.35 -40.47
CA GLU A 193 4.57 -12.98 -40.56
C GLU A 193 5.08 -12.10 -39.42
N LEU A 194 5.15 -12.65 -38.20
CA LEU A 194 5.74 -11.95 -37.07
C LEU A 194 7.23 -11.69 -37.30
N ASP A 195 7.97 -12.66 -37.82
CA ASP A 195 9.40 -12.51 -38.12
C ASP A 195 9.64 -11.42 -39.17
N ALA A 196 8.83 -11.40 -40.24
CA ALA A 196 8.88 -10.34 -41.24
C ALA A 196 8.53 -8.96 -40.67
N LEU A 197 7.54 -8.86 -39.78
CA LEU A 197 7.19 -7.62 -39.09
C LEU A 197 8.33 -7.15 -38.17
N HIS A 198 8.98 -8.03 -37.43
CA HIS A 198 10.10 -7.70 -36.55
C HIS A 198 11.35 -7.31 -37.33
N GLN A 199 11.63 -7.97 -38.46
CA GLN A 199 12.70 -7.59 -39.38
C GLN A 199 12.44 -6.22 -40.02
N ALA A 200 11.21 -5.95 -40.48
CA ALA A 200 10.83 -4.66 -41.05
C ALA A 200 10.86 -3.51 -40.02
N ARG A 201 10.63 -3.82 -38.74
CA ARG A 201 10.69 -2.85 -37.63
C ARG A 201 12.11 -2.62 -37.09
N GLY A 202 13.10 -3.33 -37.61
CA GLY A 202 14.51 -3.19 -37.24
C GLY A 202 14.81 -3.72 -35.84
N ASN A 203 14.81 -5.05 -35.67
CA ASN A 203 15.35 -5.78 -34.51
C ASN A 203 15.35 -5.01 -33.17
N ASP A 204 14.18 -4.55 -32.71
CA ASP A 204 13.97 -3.98 -31.37
C ASP A 204 13.93 -5.09 -30.28
N GLU A 205 14.39 -6.30 -30.58
CA GLU A 205 14.40 -7.41 -29.63
C GLU A 205 15.43 -7.15 -28.52
N ILE A 206 14.92 -7.11 -27.29
CA ILE A 206 15.76 -6.96 -26.11
C ILE A 206 16.59 -8.23 -25.95
N THR A 207 17.91 -8.09 -26.02
CA THR A 207 18.80 -9.22 -25.84
C THR A 207 18.63 -9.82 -24.44
N LYS A 208 18.93 -11.11 -24.28
CA LYS A 208 18.91 -11.77 -22.96
C LYS A 208 19.85 -11.07 -21.95
N ALA A 209 20.95 -10.50 -22.43
CA ALA A 209 21.88 -9.73 -21.61
C ALA A 209 21.27 -8.41 -21.13
N ASP A 210 20.56 -7.69 -22.00
CA ASP A 210 19.86 -6.46 -21.65
C ASP A 210 18.71 -6.71 -20.68
N GLU A 211 17.94 -7.78 -20.89
CA GLU A 211 16.88 -8.18 -19.98
C GLU A 211 17.43 -8.50 -18.58
N MET A 212 18.53 -9.25 -18.50
CA MET A 212 19.20 -9.55 -17.23
C MET A 212 19.70 -8.28 -16.55
N LYS A 213 20.30 -7.34 -17.30
CA LYS A 213 20.74 -6.04 -16.76
C LYS A 213 19.56 -5.24 -16.20
N ARG A 214 18.43 -5.21 -16.89
CA ARG A 214 17.20 -4.54 -16.41
C ARG A 214 16.66 -5.20 -15.15
N HIS A 215 16.61 -6.53 -15.09
CA HIS A 215 16.18 -7.27 -13.91
C HIS A 215 17.07 -6.98 -12.69
N ILE A 216 18.39 -6.98 -12.86
CA ILE A 216 19.34 -6.64 -11.79
C ILE A 216 19.15 -5.19 -11.33
N ASN A 217 19.08 -4.24 -12.26
CA ASN A 217 18.86 -2.83 -11.94
C ASN A 217 17.56 -2.63 -11.15
N ASN A 218 16.48 -3.28 -11.55
CA ASN A 218 15.22 -3.24 -10.84
C ASN A 218 15.29 -3.85 -9.45
N SER A 219 15.99 -4.96 -9.28
CA SER A 219 16.20 -5.56 -7.97
C SER A 219 17.05 -4.65 -7.07
N ILE A 220 18.03 -3.94 -7.63
CA ILE A 220 18.77 -2.90 -6.90
C ILE A 220 17.84 -1.77 -6.49
N VAL A 221 16.99 -1.25 -7.40
CA VAL A 221 16.00 -0.20 -7.07
C VAL A 221 15.01 -0.68 -6.01
N ALA A 222 14.58 -1.94 -6.08
CA ALA A 222 13.73 -2.64 -5.10
C ALA A 222 14.31 -2.69 -3.70
N ILE A 223 15.64 -2.68 -3.57
CA ILE A 223 16.35 -2.67 -2.28
C ILE A 223 16.68 -1.25 -1.84
N VAL A 224 17.24 -0.43 -2.75
CA VAL A 224 17.73 0.91 -2.44
C VAL A 224 16.60 1.86 -2.07
N THR A 225 15.46 1.81 -2.75
CA THR A 225 14.33 2.73 -2.49
C THR A 225 13.76 2.55 -1.07
N PRO A 226 13.40 1.32 -0.61
CA PRO A 226 13.01 1.08 0.77
C PRO A 226 14.07 1.50 1.78
N LEU A 227 15.36 1.25 1.50
CA LEU A 227 16.47 1.64 2.36
C LEU A 227 16.51 3.17 2.55
N VAL A 228 16.45 3.93 1.45
CA VAL A 228 16.47 5.40 1.48
C VAL A 228 15.26 5.96 2.22
N ILE A 229 14.07 5.40 2.00
CA ILE A 229 12.83 5.81 2.68
C ILE A 229 12.93 5.52 4.19
N ALA A 230 13.29 4.30 4.58
CA ALA A 230 13.35 3.90 5.99
C ALA A 230 14.45 4.67 6.75
N LEU A 231 15.64 4.84 6.16
CA LEU A 231 16.72 5.62 6.75
C LEU A 231 16.39 7.11 6.82
N GLY A 232 15.77 7.65 5.76
CA GLY A 232 15.30 9.04 5.72
C GLY A 232 14.28 9.31 6.82
N LEU A 233 13.28 8.45 6.97
CA LEU A 233 12.25 8.53 8.01
C LEU A 233 12.87 8.41 9.40
N LYS A 234 13.77 7.44 9.61
CA LYS A 234 14.50 7.24 10.86
C LYS A 234 15.32 8.48 11.25
N ARG A 235 16.06 9.07 10.31
CA ARG A 235 16.85 10.29 10.53
C ARG A 235 15.92 11.48 10.85
N GLY A 236 14.85 11.66 10.09
CA GLY A 236 13.89 12.75 10.27
C GLY A 236 13.14 12.73 11.60
N LEU A 237 12.78 11.52 12.09
CA LEU A 237 12.09 11.35 13.37
C LEU A 237 13.04 11.48 14.58
N LYS A 238 14.30 11.06 14.44
CA LYS A 238 15.30 11.22 15.51
C LYS A 238 15.77 12.66 15.64
N ASN A 239 15.99 13.35 14.53
CA ASN A 239 16.48 14.72 14.50
C ASN A 239 15.55 15.63 13.67
N PRO A 240 14.55 16.25 14.31
CA PRO A 240 13.61 17.15 13.63
C PRO A 240 14.26 18.42 13.04
N LYS A 241 15.49 18.77 13.43
CA LYS A 241 16.19 19.96 12.94
C LYS A 241 16.79 19.77 11.54
N ILE A 242 16.83 18.54 11.02
CA ILE A 242 17.30 18.27 9.65
C ILE A 242 16.39 18.97 8.64
N ASN A 243 16.96 19.87 7.84
CA ASN A 243 16.25 20.66 6.83
C ASN A 243 16.43 20.15 5.38
N HIS A 244 16.87 18.90 5.20
CA HIS A 244 16.94 18.31 3.87
C HIS A 244 15.51 18.12 3.30
N PRO A 245 15.19 18.60 2.09
CA PRO A 245 13.82 18.61 1.56
C PRO A 245 13.13 17.24 1.59
N PHE A 246 13.81 16.20 1.12
CA PHE A 246 13.30 14.82 1.13
C PHE A 246 13.02 14.29 2.55
N ILE A 247 13.94 14.49 3.50
CA ILE A 247 13.77 14.04 4.89
C ILE A 247 12.63 14.79 5.57
N LYS A 248 12.50 16.10 5.28
CA LYS A 248 11.40 16.93 5.76
C LYS A 248 10.06 16.43 5.21
N ALA A 249 9.98 16.13 3.91
CA ALA A 249 8.79 15.56 3.29
C ALA A 249 8.40 14.22 3.92
N LEU A 250 9.34 13.27 4.02
CA LEU A 250 9.11 11.96 4.65
C LEU A 250 8.61 12.09 6.09
N ARG A 251 9.15 13.03 6.87
CA ARG A 251 8.69 13.30 8.23
C ARG A 251 7.25 13.82 8.26
N THR A 252 6.89 14.71 7.34
CA THR A 252 5.52 15.24 7.24
C THR A 252 4.50 14.15 6.95
N VAL A 253 4.85 13.23 6.05
CA VAL A 253 3.98 12.10 5.66
C VAL A 253 4.22 10.83 6.48
N ALA A 254 4.96 10.90 7.60
CA ALA A 254 5.32 9.74 8.42
C ALA A 254 4.09 8.92 8.89
N HIS A 255 2.97 9.60 9.13
CA HIS A 255 1.71 9.00 9.54
C HIS A 255 1.11 8.09 8.46
N SER A 256 1.42 8.32 7.19
CA SER A 256 0.93 7.50 6.07
C SER A 256 1.60 6.11 6.02
N PHE A 257 2.73 5.92 6.71
CA PHE A 257 3.43 4.63 6.84
C PHE A 257 2.98 3.81 8.05
N ASP A 258 1.96 4.27 8.79
CA ASP A 258 1.46 3.54 9.95
C ASP A 258 0.64 2.31 9.55
N TYR A 259 0.91 1.21 10.23
CA TYR A 259 0.25 -0.07 9.99
C TYR A 259 -1.10 -0.12 10.68
N LYS A 260 -2.12 -0.59 9.96
CA LYS A 260 -3.41 -0.87 10.59
C LYS A 260 -3.29 -2.13 11.43
N LYS A 261 -3.43 -1.98 12.76
CA LYS A 261 -3.32 -3.07 13.75
C LYS A 261 -2.00 -3.88 13.69
N GLY A 262 -0.98 -3.40 12.95
CA GLY A 262 0.26 -4.15 12.70
C GLY A 262 0.14 -5.29 11.68
N ILE A 263 -0.93 -5.30 10.88
CA ILE A 263 -1.26 -6.41 9.96
C ILE A 263 -1.20 -5.95 8.50
N TYR A 264 -1.48 -4.68 8.23
CA TYR A 264 -1.54 -4.16 6.87
C TYR A 264 -0.65 -2.94 6.72
N LEU A 265 -0.02 -2.82 5.54
CA LEU A 265 0.79 -1.68 5.14
C LEU A 265 -0.01 -0.38 5.19
N GLY A 266 0.66 0.72 5.54
CA GLY A 266 0.05 2.05 5.43
C GLY A 266 -0.06 2.50 3.96
N MET A 267 -0.89 3.51 3.71
CA MET A 267 -1.10 4.07 2.36
C MET A 267 0.21 4.57 1.73
N GLY A 268 1.09 5.18 2.52
CA GLY A 268 2.40 5.63 2.05
C GLY A 268 3.29 4.48 1.58
N SER A 269 3.24 3.34 2.27
CA SER A 269 3.95 2.14 1.85
C SER A 269 3.39 1.56 0.56
N LEU A 270 2.06 1.58 0.41
CA LEU A 270 1.38 1.09 -0.78
C LEU A 270 1.74 1.91 -2.03
N VAL A 271 1.77 3.25 -1.91
CA VAL A 271 2.20 4.14 -3.00
C VAL A 271 3.61 3.80 -3.49
N VAL A 272 4.52 3.51 -2.56
CA VAL A 272 5.90 3.12 -2.90
C VAL A 272 5.90 1.80 -3.65
N VAL A 273 5.27 0.76 -3.10
CA VAL A 273 5.23 -0.57 -3.72
C VAL A 273 4.63 -0.53 -5.13
N VAL A 274 3.53 0.21 -5.31
CA VAL A 274 2.85 0.35 -6.60
C VAL A 274 3.67 1.15 -7.61
N GLY A 275 4.34 2.23 -7.18
CA GLY A 275 5.27 2.95 -8.04
C GLY A 275 6.43 2.08 -8.52
N MET A 276 6.91 1.17 -7.66
CA MET A 276 7.97 0.23 -8.00
C MET A 276 7.47 -0.91 -8.90
N GLN A 277 6.26 -1.40 -8.67
CA GLN A 277 5.56 -2.32 -9.56
C GLN A 277 5.48 -1.74 -10.98
N PHE A 278 5.04 -0.49 -11.12
CA PHE A 278 4.94 0.20 -12.41
C PHE A 278 6.29 0.23 -13.15
N LEU A 279 7.36 0.61 -12.45
CA LEU A 279 8.72 0.60 -13.01
C LEU A 279 9.15 -0.79 -13.45
N GLY A 280 8.89 -1.81 -12.63
CA GLY A 280 9.18 -3.21 -12.93
C GLY A 280 8.45 -3.71 -14.18
N TYR A 281 7.16 -3.37 -14.32
CA TYR A 281 6.34 -3.76 -15.46
C TYR A 281 6.83 -3.17 -16.79
N ILE A 282 7.13 -1.87 -16.79
CA ILE A 282 7.64 -1.13 -17.94
C ILE A 282 8.98 -1.68 -18.40
N THR A 283 9.91 -1.85 -17.46
CA THR A 283 11.27 -2.31 -17.77
C THR A 283 11.34 -3.78 -18.17
N ALA A 284 10.36 -4.58 -17.76
CA ALA A 284 10.19 -5.96 -18.19
C ALA A 284 9.49 -6.12 -19.56
N ALA A 285 9.08 -5.03 -20.23
CA ALA A 285 8.49 -5.15 -21.56
C ALA A 285 9.52 -5.74 -22.56
N ARG A 286 9.08 -6.67 -23.42
CA ARG A 286 9.93 -7.32 -24.45
C ARG A 286 9.97 -6.53 -25.77
N SER A 287 9.02 -5.62 -25.99
CA SER A 287 8.93 -4.77 -27.18
C SER A 287 8.34 -3.39 -26.83
N LYS A 288 8.43 -2.44 -27.77
CA LYS A 288 7.81 -1.11 -27.63
C LYS A 288 6.28 -1.17 -27.54
N TYR A 289 5.65 -2.14 -28.20
CA TYR A 289 4.20 -2.34 -28.14
C TYR A 289 3.76 -2.88 -26.78
N GLU A 290 4.49 -3.87 -26.26
CA GLU A 290 4.25 -4.37 -24.91
C GLU A 290 4.47 -3.27 -23.86
N LEU A 291 5.48 -2.42 -24.06
CA LEU A 291 5.73 -1.27 -23.20
C LEU A 291 4.55 -0.29 -23.20
N MET A 292 4.04 0.07 -24.37
CA MET A 292 2.89 0.96 -24.50
C MET A 292 1.65 0.36 -23.82
N GLU A 293 1.35 -0.90 -24.09
CA GLU A 293 0.21 -1.60 -23.51
C GLU A 293 0.32 -1.69 -21.98
N ARG A 294 1.47 -2.14 -21.46
CA ARG A 294 1.70 -2.22 -20.01
C ARG A 294 1.62 -0.85 -19.34
N THR A 295 2.17 0.18 -19.98
CA THR A 295 2.10 1.56 -19.47
C THR A 295 0.65 2.03 -19.36
N LEU A 296 -0.16 1.81 -20.40
CA LEU A 296 -1.57 2.17 -20.40
C LEU A 296 -2.38 1.37 -19.37
N GLN A 297 -2.21 0.05 -19.34
CA GLN A 297 -2.91 -0.83 -18.38
C GLN A 297 -2.59 -0.46 -16.94
N GLU A 298 -1.31 -0.28 -16.61
CA GLU A 298 -0.91 0.09 -15.26
C GLU A 298 -1.25 1.54 -14.91
N ALA A 299 -1.17 2.48 -15.86
CA ALA A 299 -1.62 3.85 -15.62
C ALA A 299 -3.12 3.91 -15.34
N TRP A 300 -3.94 3.15 -16.08
CA TRP A 300 -5.38 3.03 -15.85
C TRP A 300 -5.70 2.34 -14.53
N ALA A 301 -5.02 1.23 -14.23
CA ALA A 301 -5.16 0.54 -12.95
C ALA A 301 -4.80 1.49 -11.79
N ASN A 302 -3.67 2.18 -11.87
CA ASN A 302 -3.22 3.14 -10.86
C ASN A 302 -4.12 4.38 -10.74
N TYR A 303 -4.68 4.84 -11.85
CA TYR A 303 -5.67 5.93 -11.86
C TYR A 303 -6.95 5.51 -11.11
N LEU A 304 -7.50 4.34 -11.41
CA LEU A 304 -8.65 3.78 -10.70
C LEU A 304 -8.33 3.53 -9.21
N PHE A 305 -7.11 3.12 -8.92
CA PHE A 305 -6.58 2.80 -7.60
C PHE A 305 -6.37 4.04 -6.70
N PHE A 306 -5.79 5.14 -7.20
CA PHE A 306 -5.49 6.33 -6.39
C PHE A 306 -6.53 7.45 -6.51
N LEU A 307 -7.17 7.60 -7.67
CA LEU A 307 -8.16 8.66 -7.95
C LEU A 307 -9.58 8.11 -8.06
N GLY A 308 -9.74 6.87 -8.49
CA GLY A 308 -11.05 6.21 -8.62
C GLY A 308 -11.72 5.97 -7.27
N GLU A 309 -11.01 5.55 -6.22
CA GLU A 309 -11.61 5.28 -4.90
C GLU A 309 -12.33 6.50 -4.29
N PRO A 310 -11.72 7.70 -4.19
CA PRO A 310 -12.41 8.91 -3.75
C PRO A 310 -13.55 9.31 -4.70
N THR A 311 -13.34 9.16 -6.01
CA THR A 311 -14.30 9.60 -7.04
C THR A 311 -15.53 8.70 -7.09
N TRP A 312 -15.38 7.39 -7.02
CA TRP A 312 -16.48 6.42 -6.94
C TRP A 312 -17.21 6.54 -5.61
N THR A 313 -16.50 6.72 -4.50
CA THR A 313 -17.15 6.97 -3.19
C THR A 313 -17.95 8.26 -3.21
N PHE A 314 -17.44 9.31 -3.87
CA PHE A 314 -18.15 10.58 -4.07
C PHE A 314 -19.35 10.47 -5.03
N LEU A 315 -19.19 9.80 -6.17
CA LEU A 315 -20.23 9.63 -7.18
C LEU A 315 -21.35 8.71 -6.71
N LEU A 316 -21.01 7.56 -6.11
CA LEU A 316 -21.98 6.65 -5.49
C LEU A 316 -22.62 7.31 -4.27
N GLY A 317 -21.85 8.09 -3.51
CA GLY A 317 -22.39 8.94 -2.45
C GLY A 317 -23.44 9.92 -2.98
N ARG A 318 -23.16 10.65 -4.07
CA ARG A 318 -24.15 11.52 -4.70
C ARG A 318 -25.34 10.77 -5.28
N ALA A 319 -25.12 9.66 -5.97
CA ALA A 319 -26.19 8.88 -6.61
C ALA A 319 -27.13 8.23 -5.59
N LEU A 320 -26.61 7.78 -4.45
CA LEU A 320 -27.37 7.09 -3.40
C LEU A 320 -27.94 8.07 -2.35
N PHE A 321 -27.30 9.20 -2.09
CA PHE A 321 -27.71 10.18 -1.06
C PHE A 321 -28.37 11.46 -1.60
N ASN A 322 -28.51 11.63 -2.92
CA ASN A 322 -29.31 12.74 -3.49
C ASN A 322 -30.82 12.65 -3.21
N ARG A 323 -31.31 11.62 -2.51
CA ARG A 323 -32.73 11.55 -2.13
C ARG A 323 -33.08 12.16 -0.77
N GLU A 324 -32.12 12.44 0.12
CA GLU A 324 -32.45 12.91 1.49
C GLU A 324 -31.89 14.29 1.89
N GLN A 325 -31.24 15.01 0.96
CA GLN A 325 -30.94 16.43 1.19
C GLN A 325 -31.66 17.30 0.15
N ARG A 326 -33.00 17.28 0.18
CA ARG A 326 -33.71 18.52 -0.14
C ARG A 326 -33.35 19.50 0.97
N PRO A 327 -32.85 20.69 0.66
CA PRO A 327 -32.51 21.66 1.68
C PRO A 327 -33.80 21.98 2.46
N LEU A 328 -33.73 21.98 3.79
CA LEU A 328 -34.70 22.62 4.67
C LEU A 328 -34.65 24.13 4.44
N VAL A 329 -34.92 24.58 3.22
CA VAL A 329 -35.25 25.96 2.86
C VAL A 329 -36.76 26.00 2.81
N HIS A 330 -37.38 25.91 3.98
CA HIS A 330 -38.75 26.36 4.32
C HIS A 330 -39.03 25.98 5.78
N SER A 331 -38.50 26.76 6.73
CA SER A 331 -39.13 26.98 8.04
C SER A 331 -38.46 28.07 8.89
N ILE A 332 -37.35 28.69 8.45
CA ILE A 332 -36.85 29.92 9.09
C ILE A 332 -37.52 31.14 8.44
N LYS A 333 -38.83 31.27 8.67
CA LYS A 333 -39.61 32.51 8.50
C LYS A 333 -40.86 32.43 9.39
N SER A 334 -40.66 32.35 10.71
CA SER A 334 -41.71 32.62 11.71
C SER A 334 -41.17 32.85 13.14
N CYS A 335 -39.95 33.37 13.29
CA CYS A 335 -39.44 33.84 14.60
C CYS A 335 -38.80 35.23 14.51
N VAL A 336 -39.33 36.08 13.63
CA VAL A 336 -39.23 37.54 13.70
C VAL A 336 -40.58 38.05 13.19
N ASP A 337 -41.55 38.02 14.09
CA ASP A 337 -42.50 39.10 14.42
C ASP A 337 -43.31 38.66 15.64
#